data_AF-A0A2H0QG68-F1
#
_entry.id   AF-A0A2H0QG68-F1
#
_cell.length_a   1.000
_cell.length_b   1.000
_cell.length_c   1.000
_cell.angle_alpha   90.00
_cell.angle_beta   90.00
_cell.angle_gamma   90.00
#
_symmetry.space_group_name_H-M   'P 1'
#
loop_
_entity.id
_entity.type
_entity.pdbx_description
1 polymer ?
#
loop_
_entity_poly.entity_id
_entity_poly.type
_entity_poly.pdbx_seq_one_letter_code
_entity_poly.pdbx_strand_id
1 'polypeptide(L)'
;MLKEIKNFILGLNSNCWQGERPPLYLWAKFCSESQIKLTKNSKLIWANATLFEEWHGQKYLGEQQIEAPKRSDRILGQSSSFREMAQVRVVTDEGIVIEGPVIKGGMKKVSNSKELSQVVHQLSFKARKLGLKIAEIEIAHSHKGLEVLVIEGQDAQLIMNGLSQADRKTGQYLGERFHYPLRIKAITEKLTYSMIF
;
A
#
# COMPACT_ATOMS: atom_id res chain seq x y z
N MET A 1 22.23 10.10 -15.60
CA MET A 1 21.26 9.49 -14.68
C MET A 1 20.02 8.88 -15.35
N LEU A 2 19.01 9.63 -15.84
CA LEU A 2 17.79 9.02 -16.45
C LEU A 2 18.08 8.17 -17.71
N LYS A 3 19.02 8.59 -18.57
CA LYS A 3 19.45 7.80 -19.75
C LYS A 3 20.20 6.51 -19.37
N GLU A 4 20.99 6.55 -18.30
CA GLU A 4 21.74 5.38 -17.80
C GLU A 4 20.83 4.40 -17.09
N ILE A 5 19.87 4.89 -16.30
CA ILE A 5 18.80 4.08 -15.71
C ILE A 5 17.97 3.43 -16.82
N LYS A 6 17.61 4.18 -17.88
CA LYS A 6 16.87 3.63 -19.02
C LYS A 6 17.68 2.56 -19.75
N ASN A 7 18.97 2.77 -19.99
CA ASN A 7 19.83 1.78 -20.64
C ASN A 7 20.13 0.56 -19.74
N PHE A 8 20.22 0.74 -18.42
CA PHE A 8 20.36 -0.35 -17.46
C PHE A 8 19.07 -1.15 -17.31
N ILE A 9 17.91 -0.50 -17.28
CA ILE A 9 16.57 -1.13 -17.31
C ILE A 9 16.34 -1.88 -18.63
N LEU A 10 16.81 -1.34 -19.75
CA LEU A 10 16.72 -2.00 -21.06
C LEU A 10 17.78 -3.10 -21.24
N GLY A 11 18.91 -3.04 -20.51
CA GLY A 11 20.05 -3.95 -20.60
C GLY A 11 20.06 -5.09 -19.57
N LEU A 12 19.46 -4.91 -18.39
CA LEU A 12 19.00 -6.01 -17.53
C LEU A 12 17.78 -6.63 -18.22
N ASN A 13 18.10 -7.50 -19.17
CA ASN A 13 17.21 -8.12 -20.13
C ASN A 13 15.73 -8.20 -19.71
N SER A 14 14.89 -7.88 -20.69
CA SER A 14 13.52 -8.37 -20.91
C SER A 14 13.20 -9.80 -20.48
N ASN A 15 14.21 -10.64 -20.20
CA ASN A 15 14.15 -12.07 -19.95
C ASN A 15 14.09 -12.44 -18.46
N CYS A 16 14.40 -11.51 -17.55
CA CYS A 16 14.33 -11.79 -16.11
C CYS A 16 12.88 -11.74 -15.59
N TRP A 17 12.03 -10.89 -16.17
CA TRP A 17 10.64 -10.75 -15.75
C TRP A 17 9.73 -11.81 -16.38
N GLN A 18 8.93 -12.48 -15.56
CA GLN A 18 7.91 -13.43 -16.01
C GLN A 18 6.51 -12.85 -15.84
N GLY A 19 5.71 -12.86 -16.91
CA GLY A 19 4.34 -12.35 -16.92
C GLY A 19 4.22 -10.86 -17.26
N GLU A 20 3.18 -10.21 -16.72
CA GLU A 20 2.88 -8.80 -16.95
C GLU A 20 3.99 -7.91 -16.40
N ARG A 21 4.59 -7.05 -17.24
CA ARG A 21 5.67 -6.17 -16.79
C ARG A 21 5.15 -5.01 -15.93
N PRO A 22 5.88 -4.60 -14.90
CA PRO A 22 5.50 -3.44 -14.11
C PRO A 22 5.66 -2.16 -14.93
N PRO A 23 4.89 -1.11 -14.60
CA PRO A 23 5.15 0.22 -15.10
C PRO A 23 6.60 0.65 -14.87
N LEU A 24 7.19 1.34 -15.86
CA LEU A 24 8.60 1.75 -15.85
C LEU A 24 9.00 2.53 -14.59
N TYR A 25 8.08 3.35 -14.05
CA TYR A 25 8.35 4.15 -12.85
C TYR A 25 8.46 3.28 -11.58
N LEU A 26 7.64 2.23 -11.45
CA LEU A 26 7.75 1.28 -10.32
C LEU A 26 9.04 0.48 -10.44
N TRP A 27 9.37 0.04 -11.66
CA TRP A 27 10.63 -0.66 -11.91
C TRP A 27 11.85 0.20 -11.59
N ALA A 28 11.87 1.45 -12.05
CA ALA A 28 12.95 2.39 -11.73
C ALA A 28 13.09 2.63 -10.23
N LYS A 29 11.96 2.83 -9.52
CA LYS A 29 11.95 2.99 -8.06
C LYS A 29 12.47 1.73 -7.36
N PHE A 30 12.00 0.55 -7.76
CA PHE A 30 12.48 -0.73 -7.26
C PHE A 30 14.00 -0.88 -7.42
N CYS A 31 14.55 -0.64 -8.61
CA CYS A 31 15.99 -0.71 -8.83
C CYS A 31 16.78 0.33 -8.02
N SER A 32 16.19 1.49 -7.72
CA SER A 32 16.86 2.53 -6.93
C SER A 32 16.80 2.30 -5.42
N GLU A 33 15.76 1.63 -4.92
CA GLU A 33 15.50 1.48 -3.48
C GLU A 33 15.80 0.07 -2.97
N SER A 34 15.68 -0.95 -3.81
CA SER A 34 16.06 -2.30 -3.44
C SER A 34 17.58 -2.44 -3.41
N GLN A 35 18.11 -3.00 -2.33
CA GLN A 35 19.54 -3.35 -2.23
C GLN A 35 19.85 -4.70 -2.92
N ILE A 36 18.97 -5.15 -3.80
CA ILE A 36 18.99 -6.51 -4.33
C ILE A 36 19.88 -6.56 -5.56
N LYS A 37 20.87 -7.45 -5.50
CA LYS A 37 21.82 -7.67 -6.58
C LYS A 37 21.23 -8.68 -7.56
N LEU A 38 20.55 -8.19 -8.59
CA LEU A 38 20.05 -9.04 -9.66
C LEU A 38 21.21 -9.52 -10.55
N THR A 39 21.21 -10.81 -10.85
CA THR A 39 22.11 -11.44 -11.83
C THR A 39 21.40 -11.66 -13.17
N LYS A 40 22.14 -12.11 -14.19
CA LYS A 40 21.55 -12.45 -15.50
C LYS A 40 20.57 -13.62 -15.46
N ASN A 41 20.62 -14.44 -14.41
CA ASN A 41 19.79 -15.63 -14.24
C ASN A 41 18.59 -15.41 -13.30
N SER A 42 18.48 -14.23 -12.70
CA SER A 42 17.38 -13.92 -11.78
C SER A 42 16.05 -13.93 -12.52
N LYS A 43 15.06 -14.58 -11.93
CA LYS A 43 13.66 -14.53 -12.38
C LYS A 43 12.86 -13.68 -11.42
N LEU A 44 12.05 -12.79 -11.95
CA LEU A 44 11.21 -11.87 -11.19
C LEU A 44 9.75 -12.05 -11.58
N ILE A 45 8.89 -12.17 -10.59
CA ILE A 45 7.44 -12.38 -10.75
C ILE A 45 6.72 -11.37 -9.87
N TRP A 46 5.63 -10.78 -10.38
CA TRP A 46 4.73 -9.97 -9.55
C TRP A 46 4.25 -10.79 -8.36
N ALA A 47 4.48 -10.29 -7.15
CA ALA A 47 3.80 -10.82 -5.98
C ALA A 47 2.39 -10.23 -5.89
N ASN A 48 1.41 -11.11 -5.77
CA ASN A 48 0.01 -10.78 -5.54
C ASN A 48 -0.49 -11.57 -4.32
N ALA A 49 -1.76 -11.37 -3.94
CA ALA A 49 -2.30 -11.99 -2.73
C ALA A 49 -2.28 -13.52 -2.80
N THR A 50 -2.57 -14.10 -3.97
CA THR A 50 -2.55 -15.54 -4.19
C THR A 50 -1.15 -16.11 -4.04
N LEU A 51 -0.15 -15.53 -4.72
CA LEU A 51 1.24 -15.98 -4.61
C LEU A 51 1.76 -15.84 -3.17
N PHE A 52 1.39 -14.77 -2.47
CA PHE A 52 1.75 -14.58 -1.07
C PHE A 52 1.18 -15.70 -0.20
N GLU A 53 -0.11 -16.01 -0.35
CA GLU A 53 -0.79 -17.06 0.41
C GLU A 53 -0.24 -18.44 0.09
N GLU A 54 0.05 -18.74 -1.18
CA GLU A 54 0.71 -20.00 -1.59
C GLU A 54 2.11 -20.13 -0.97
N TRP A 55 2.86 -19.04 -0.90
CA TRP A 55 4.23 -19.03 -0.37
C TRP A 55 4.29 -19.15 1.14
N HIS A 56 3.39 -18.46 1.85
CA HIS A 56 3.41 -18.37 3.32
C HIS A 56 2.39 -19.27 4.02
N GLY A 57 1.45 -19.86 3.29
CA GLY A 57 0.33 -20.62 3.85
C GLY A 57 -0.65 -19.77 4.67
N GLN A 58 -0.55 -18.44 4.60
CA GLN A 58 -1.36 -17.51 5.39
C GLN A 58 -1.51 -16.15 4.69
N LYS A 59 -2.49 -15.35 5.13
CA LYS A 59 -2.77 -14.00 4.63
C LYS A 59 -2.15 -12.89 5.48
N TYR A 60 -1.17 -13.23 6.32
CA TYR A 60 -0.58 -12.31 7.28
C TYR A 60 0.94 -12.22 7.11
N LEU A 61 1.46 -10.98 7.17
CA LEU A 61 2.88 -10.69 7.31
C LEU A 61 3.11 -9.99 8.65
N GLY A 62 3.43 -10.79 9.67
CA GLY A 62 3.34 -10.36 11.06
C GLY A 62 1.89 -10.03 11.42
N GLU A 63 1.64 -8.83 11.92
CA GLU A 63 0.29 -8.36 12.31
C GLU A 63 -0.51 -7.77 11.13
N GLN A 64 0.09 -7.70 9.94
CA GLN A 64 -0.51 -7.05 8.78
C GLN A 64 -1.27 -8.07 7.95
N GLN A 65 -2.55 -7.82 7.74
CA GLN A 65 -3.37 -8.58 6.81
C GLN A 65 -3.06 -8.16 5.37
N ILE A 66 -2.91 -9.12 4.48
CA ILE A 66 -2.59 -8.94 3.07
C ILE A 66 -3.76 -9.42 2.22
N GLU A 67 -4.25 -8.55 1.35
CA GLU A 67 -5.36 -8.82 0.45
C GLU A 67 -5.10 -8.23 -0.95
N ALA A 68 -5.92 -8.63 -1.92
CA ALA A 68 -5.97 -7.95 -3.20
C ALA A 68 -6.67 -6.56 -3.05
N PRO A 69 -6.22 -5.51 -3.78
CA PRO A 69 -6.85 -4.21 -3.74
C PRO A 69 -8.33 -4.27 -4.12
N LYS A 70 -9.20 -3.64 -3.31
CA LYS A 70 -10.63 -3.56 -3.59
C LYS A 70 -10.89 -2.50 -4.67
N ARG A 71 -12.09 -2.51 -5.25
CA ARG A 71 -12.48 -1.50 -6.26
C ARG A 71 -12.38 -0.07 -5.71
N SER A 72 -12.74 0.14 -4.45
CA SER A 72 -12.62 1.42 -3.74
C SER A 72 -11.16 1.86 -3.54
N ASP A 73 -10.20 0.94 -3.59
CA ASP A 73 -8.77 1.23 -3.40
C ASP A 73 -8.09 1.72 -4.68
N ARG A 74 -8.71 1.49 -5.84
CA ARG A 74 -8.12 1.80 -7.17
C ARG A 74 -7.78 3.28 -7.35
N ILE A 75 -8.58 4.19 -6.76
CA ILE A 75 -8.31 5.64 -6.82
C ILE A 75 -6.93 5.95 -6.23
N LEU A 76 -6.52 5.23 -5.19
CA LEU A 76 -5.23 5.42 -4.53
C LEU A 76 -4.11 4.64 -5.25
N GLY A 77 -4.37 3.39 -5.63
CA GLY A 77 -3.41 2.51 -6.29
C GLY A 77 -2.94 3.04 -7.65
N GLN A 78 -3.87 3.41 -8.53
CA GLN A 78 -3.62 3.67 -9.96
C GLN A 78 -3.13 5.10 -10.29
N SER A 79 -2.80 5.91 -9.29
CA SER A 79 -2.24 7.24 -9.56
C SER A 79 -0.89 7.11 -10.26
N SER A 80 -0.80 7.64 -11.49
CA SER A 80 0.43 7.80 -12.27
C SER A 80 1.41 8.80 -11.66
N SER A 81 1.05 9.43 -10.54
CA SER A 81 1.90 10.35 -9.82
C SER A 81 2.87 9.60 -8.90
N PHE A 82 4.12 10.08 -8.84
CA PHE A 82 5.09 9.70 -7.80
C PHE A 82 4.66 10.12 -6.39
N ARG A 83 3.59 10.90 -6.25
CA ARG A 83 3.09 11.34 -4.94
C ARG A 83 2.20 10.27 -4.33
N GLU A 84 2.55 9.86 -3.12
CA GLU A 84 1.65 9.14 -2.23
C GLU A 84 0.38 9.97 -2.01
N MET A 85 -0.74 9.28 -1.91
CA MET A 85 -2.06 9.87 -1.66
C MET A 85 -2.70 9.14 -0.51
N ALA A 86 -3.44 9.85 0.33
CA ALA A 86 -4.18 9.28 1.44
C ALA A 86 -5.65 9.67 1.36
N GLN A 87 -6.53 8.84 1.92
CA GLN A 87 -7.96 9.10 2.04
C GLN A 87 -8.45 8.51 3.37
N VAL A 88 -9.22 9.31 4.10
CA VAL A 88 -9.94 8.84 5.28
C VAL A 88 -11.32 8.35 4.84
N ARG A 89 -11.76 7.24 5.40
CA ARG A 89 -13.08 6.66 5.17
C ARG A 89 -13.71 6.29 6.50
N VAL A 90 -15.02 6.47 6.60
CA VAL A 90 -15.82 5.94 7.71
C VAL A 90 -16.66 4.81 7.17
N VAL A 91 -16.47 3.62 7.72
CA VAL A 91 -17.24 2.43 7.40
C VAL A 91 -18.30 2.25 8.47
N THR A 92 -19.53 2.03 8.05
CA THR A 92 -20.69 1.87 8.94
C THR A 92 -21.02 0.39 9.14
N ASP A 93 -21.82 0.08 10.16
CA ASP A 93 -22.27 -1.29 10.46
C ASP A 93 -23.04 -1.90 9.27
N GLU A 94 -23.72 -1.07 8.49
CA GLU A 94 -24.45 -1.46 7.27
C GLU A 94 -23.56 -1.63 6.03
N GLY A 95 -22.24 -1.42 6.17
CA GLY A 95 -21.27 -1.52 5.06
C GLY A 95 -21.23 -0.29 4.15
N ILE A 96 -21.92 0.81 4.50
CA ILE A 96 -21.82 2.08 3.77
C ILE A 96 -20.46 2.73 4.09
N VAL A 97 -19.76 3.15 3.04
CA VAL A 97 -18.47 3.84 3.14
C VAL A 97 -18.67 5.32 2.83
N ILE A 98 -18.37 6.18 3.81
CA ILE A 98 -18.37 7.64 3.64
C ILE A 98 -16.92 8.07 3.46
N GLU A 99 -16.61 8.55 2.26
CA GLU A 99 -15.25 8.93 1.86
C GLU A 99 -14.97 10.42 2.10
N GLY A 100 -13.77 10.70 2.61
CA GLY A 100 -13.21 12.05 2.68
C GLY A 100 -12.49 12.46 1.39
N PRO A 101 -11.99 13.70 1.34
CA PRO A 101 -11.16 14.17 0.23
C PRO A 101 -9.85 13.39 0.14
N VAL A 102 -9.30 13.29 -1.08
CA VAL A 102 -7.98 12.70 -1.30
C VAL A 102 -6.90 13.73 -0.94
N ILE A 103 -6.08 13.40 0.05
CA ILE A 103 -4.96 14.20 0.53
C ILE A 103 -3.72 13.81 -0.27
N LYS A 104 -3.07 14.77 -0.93
CA LYS A 104 -1.86 14.53 -1.73
C LYS A 104 -0.61 14.76 -0.87
N GLY A 105 0.25 13.76 -0.75
CA GLY A 105 1.49 13.80 0.03
C GLY A 105 1.60 12.60 0.98
N GLY A 106 2.83 12.17 1.28
CA GLY A 106 3.07 11.01 2.14
C GLY A 106 2.66 11.25 3.60
N MET A 107 2.23 10.18 4.31
CA MET A 107 1.74 10.23 5.70
C MET A 107 2.79 10.70 6.73
N LYS A 108 4.06 10.84 6.32
CA LYS A 108 5.21 11.10 7.20
C LYS A 108 5.30 12.53 7.78
N LYS A 109 4.44 13.47 7.38
CA LYS A 109 4.47 14.83 7.94
C LYS A 109 3.49 14.96 9.11
N VAL A 110 3.95 15.49 10.24
CA VAL A 110 3.12 15.79 11.44
C VAL A 110 1.89 16.67 11.10
N SER A 111 1.98 17.49 10.05
CA SER A 111 0.85 18.25 9.50
C SER A 111 -0.32 17.36 9.08
N ASN A 112 -0.04 16.13 8.61
CA ASN A 112 -1.05 15.22 8.10
C ASN A 112 -1.84 14.55 9.23
N SER A 113 -1.28 14.30 10.42
CA SER A 113 -2.05 13.65 11.49
C SER A 113 -3.17 14.56 12.05
N LYS A 114 -2.93 15.88 12.12
CA LYS A 114 -3.98 16.84 12.50
C LYS A 114 -5.06 16.95 11.42
N GLU A 115 -4.65 17.04 10.15
CA GLU A 115 -5.57 17.07 9.00
C GLU A 115 -6.42 15.79 8.94
N LEU A 116 -5.79 14.61 9.06
CA LEU A 116 -6.47 13.33 9.14
C LEU A 116 -7.48 13.32 10.30
N SER A 117 -7.10 13.80 11.48
CA SER A 117 -8.00 13.88 12.62
C SER A 117 -9.21 14.78 12.37
N GLN A 118 -9.00 15.95 11.75
CA GLN A 118 -10.10 16.84 11.36
C GLN A 118 -11.05 16.16 10.37
N VAL A 119 -10.52 15.48 9.36
CA VAL A 119 -11.33 14.74 8.39
C VAL A 119 -12.11 13.62 9.07
N VAL A 120 -11.49 12.85 9.96
CA VAL A 120 -12.17 11.80 10.74
C VAL A 120 -13.34 12.39 11.54
N HIS A 121 -13.15 13.50 12.24
CA HIS A 121 -14.21 14.14 13.01
C HIS A 121 -15.37 14.61 12.12
N GLN A 122 -15.06 15.21 10.97
CA GLN A 122 -16.06 15.67 10.00
C GLN A 122 -16.88 14.50 9.44
N LEU A 123 -16.23 13.42 9.02
CA LEU A 123 -16.90 12.23 8.48
C LEU A 123 -17.71 11.51 9.55
N SER A 124 -17.18 11.41 10.77
CA SER A 124 -17.89 10.79 11.89
C SER A 124 -19.14 11.59 12.27
N PHE A 125 -19.03 12.93 12.29
CA PHE A 125 -20.18 13.79 12.50
C PHE A 125 -21.23 13.64 11.40
N LYS A 126 -20.80 13.56 10.14
CA LYS A 126 -21.68 13.32 8.99
C LYS A 126 -22.41 11.98 9.10
N ALA A 127 -21.71 10.89 9.44
CA ALA A 127 -22.31 9.58 9.65
C ALA A 127 -23.40 9.61 10.73
N ARG A 128 -23.07 10.19 11.90
CA ARG A 128 -24.03 10.34 13.01
C ARG A 128 -25.24 11.19 12.65
N LYS A 129 -25.03 12.29 11.89
CA LYS A 129 -26.13 13.14 11.40
C LYS A 129 -27.10 12.38 10.48
N LEU A 130 -26.60 11.38 9.75
CA LEU A 130 -27.41 10.49 8.91
C LEU A 130 -28.03 9.32 9.69
N GLY A 131 -27.83 9.23 11.00
CA GLY A 131 -28.33 8.12 11.82
C GLY A 131 -27.55 6.81 11.64
N LEU A 132 -26.38 6.85 11.00
CA LEU A 132 -25.56 5.66 10.73
C LEU A 132 -24.64 5.36 11.90
N LYS A 133 -24.48 4.07 12.22
CA LYS A 133 -23.52 3.60 13.23
C LYS A 133 -22.16 3.38 12.57
N ILE A 134 -21.11 3.86 13.22
CA ILE A 134 -19.73 3.74 12.71
C ILE A 134 -19.15 2.42 13.21
N ALA A 135 -18.77 1.55 12.27
CA ALA A 135 -18.10 0.28 12.55
C ALA A 135 -16.59 0.46 12.71
N GLU A 136 -15.97 1.14 11.75
CA GLU A 136 -14.52 1.41 11.75
C GLU A 136 -14.19 2.70 10.99
N ILE A 137 -13.02 3.26 11.29
CA ILE A 137 -12.38 4.31 10.51
C ILE A 137 -11.24 3.69 9.72
N GLU A 138 -11.20 3.93 8.41
CA GLU A 138 -10.07 3.53 7.57
C GLU A 138 -9.25 4.76 7.16
N ILE A 139 -7.92 4.66 7.28
CA ILE A 139 -6.98 5.59 6.66
C ILE A 139 -6.21 4.79 5.61
N ALA A 140 -6.60 4.98 4.36
CA ALA A 140 -6.01 4.31 3.22
C ALA A 140 -5.01 5.23 2.52
N HIS A 141 -3.83 4.72 2.20
CA HIS A 141 -2.82 5.47 1.45
C HIS A 141 -2.13 4.62 0.40
N SER A 142 -1.62 5.27 -0.64
CA SER A 142 -0.91 4.59 -1.72
C SER A 142 0.56 4.40 -1.39
N HIS A 143 1.04 3.19 -1.60
CA HIS A 143 2.44 2.82 -1.64
C HIS A 143 2.86 2.64 -3.09
N LYS A 144 3.86 3.40 -3.51
CA LYS A 144 4.46 3.25 -4.84
C LYS A 144 5.55 2.17 -4.80
N GLY A 145 5.21 1.00 -4.26
CA GLY A 145 6.08 -0.16 -4.16
C GLY A 145 5.91 -1.10 -5.34
N LEU A 146 6.94 -1.90 -5.59
CA LEU A 146 6.84 -3.08 -6.44
C LEU A 146 7.00 -4.32 -5.57
N GLU A 147 5.99 -5.17 -5.54
CA GLU A 147 6.02 -6.45 -4.82
C GLU A 147 6.49 -7.54 -5.77
N VAL A 148 7.58 -8.22 -5.42
CA VAL A 148 8.26 -9.14 -6.36
C VAL A 148 8.75 -10.37 -5.63
N LEU A 149 8.51 -11.54 -6.22
CA LEU A 149 9.26 -12.76 -5.92
C LEU A 149 10.49 -12.81 -6.84
N VAL A 150 11.67 -12.78 -6.23
CA VAL A 150 12.97 -12.91 -6.92
C VAL A 150 13.47 -14.33 -6.71
N ILE A 151 13.75 -15.04 -7.80
CA ILE A 151 14.25 -16.42 -7.78
C ILE A 151 15.64 -16.44 -8.42
N GLU A 152 16.62 -16.94 -7.68
CA GLU A 152 18.00 -17.09 -8.13
C GLU A 152 18.48 -18.52 -7.87
N GLY A 153 18.49 -19.36 -8.92
CA GLY A 153 18.85 -20.76 -8.78
C GLY A 153 17.86 -21.51 -7.89
N GLN A 154 18.31 -21.94 -6.71
CA GLN A 154 17.48 -22.61 -5.69
C GLN A 154 16.95 -21.63 -4.62
N ASP A 155 17.47 -20.40 -4.59
CA ASP A 155 17.06 -19.39 -3.63
C ASP A 155 15.88 -18.59 -4.15
N ALA A 156 14.99 -18.20 -3.24
CA ALA A 156 13.87 -17.35 -3.54
C ALA A 156 13.63 -16.34 -2.42
N GLN A 157 13.44 -15.08 -2.79
CA GLN A 157 13.21 -13.97 -1.87
C GLN A 157 11.95 -13.21 -2.28
N LEU A 158 11.02 -13.07 -1.33
CA LEU A 158 9.82 -12.26 -1.52
C LEU A 158 10.04 -10.84 -0.99
N ILE A 159 9.74 -9.85 -1.82
CA ILE A 159 9.90 -8.43 -1.53
C ILE A 159 8.51 -7.82 -1.42
N MET A 160 8.24 -7.24 -0.25
CA MET A 160 6.92 -6.71 0.10
C MET A 160 7.05 -5.27 0.60
N ASN A 161 6.10 -4.41 0.23
CA ASN A 161 6.06 -3.00 0.62
C ASN A 161 4.91 -2.75 1.60
N GLY A 162 4.88 -3.51 2.70
CA GLY A 162 3.87 -3.37 3.75
C GLY A 162 3.91 -2.04 4.49
N LEU A 163 3.07 -1.90 5.51
CA LEU A 163 3.02 -0.74 6.40
C LEU A 163 4.39 -0.46 7.01
N SER A 164 4.84 0.78 6.85
CA SER A 164 6.07 1.28 7.43
C SER A 164 5.93 1.52 8.93
N GLN A 165 7.05 1.72 9.61
CA GLN A 165 7.06 2.14 11.01
C GLN A 165 6.36 3.50 11.23
N ALA A 166 6.36 4.38 10.22
CA ALA A 166 5.64 5.64 10.30
C ALA A 166 4.11 5.40 10.30
N ASP A 167 3.63 4.50 9.44
CA ASP A 167 2.20 4.18 9.34
C ASP A 167 1.69 3.56 10.64
N ARG A 168 2.48 2.66 11.25
CA ARG A 168 2.18 2.07 12.57
C ARG A 168 2.10 3.13 13.67
N LYS A 169 3.05 4.07 13.72
CA LYS A 169 3.02 5.17 14.70
C LYS A 169 1.82 6.08 14.50
N THR A 170 1.45 6.37 13.24
CA THR A 170 0.23 7.13 12.94
C THR A 170 -1.02 6.36 13.37
N GLY A 171 -1.08 5.06 13.11
CA GLY A 171 -2.15 4.16 13.58
C GLY A 171 -2.31 4.20 15.09
N GLN A 172 -1.24 3.96 15.84
CA GLN A 172 -1.25 4.02 17.32
C GLN A 172 -1.71 5.39 17.83
N TYR A 173 -1.11 6.47 17.31
CA TYR A 173 -1.44 7.83 17.72
C TYR A 173 -2.92 8.19 17.48
N LEU A 174 -3.47 7.81 16.33
CA LEU A 174 -4.86 8.11 15.99
C LEU A 174 -5.85 7.14 16.65
N GLY A 175 -5.49 5.86 16.79
CA GLY A 175 -6.31 4.84 17.45
C GLY A 175 -6.62 5.20 18.89
N GLU A 176 -5.62 5.69 19.64
CA GLU A 176 -5.82 6.18 21.02
C GLU A 176 -6.76 7.38 21.13
N ARG A 177 -7.01 8.12 20.03
CA ARG A 177 -7.83 9.34 20.03
C ARG A 177 -9.28 9.12 19.62
N PHE A 178 -9.58 8.01 18.96
CA PHE A 178 -10.91 7.73 18.44
C PHE A 178 -11.53 6.56 19.19
N HIS A 179 -12.84 6.65 19.45
CA HIS A 179 -13.59 5.58 20.11
C HIS A 179 -13.99 4.44 19.16
N TYR A 180 -13.52 4.47 17.92
CA TYR A 180 -13.83 3.49 16.89
C TYR A 180 -12.54 2.77 16.47
N PRO A 181 -12.61 1.47 16.12
CA PRO A 181 -11.48 0.76 15.54
C PRO A 181 -10.86 1.55 14.38
N LEU A 182 -9.53 1.70 14.39
CA LEU A 182 -8.83 2.41 13.34
C LEU A 182 -8.02 1.44 12.49
N ARG A 183 -8.33 1.37 11.21
CA ARG A 183 -7.58 0.58 10.24
C ARG A 183 -6.67 1.47 9.40
N ILE A 184 -5.38 1.20 9.41
CA ILE A 184 -4.45 1.78 8.44
C ILE A 184 -4.29 0.81 7.26
N LYS A 185 -4.40 1.31 6.02
CA LYS A 185 -4.22 0.52 4.79
C LYS A 185 -3.14 1.12 3.89
N ALA A 186 -2.13 0.35 3.55
CA ALA A 186 -1.19 0.66 2.48
C ALA A 186 -1.60 -0.09 1.20
N ILE A 187 -1.85 0.63 0.12
CA ILE A 187 -2.35 0.10 -1.16
C ILE A 187 -1.27 0.22 -2.21
N THR A 188 -0.88 -0.91 -2.79
CA THR A 188 0.05 -1.01 -3.92
C THR A 188 -0.73 -1.40 -5.18
N GLU A 189 -0.01 -1.67 -6.28
CA GLU A 189 -0.65 -2.05 -7.54
C GLU A 189 -1.37 -3.40 -7.46
N LYS A 190 -0.81 -4.36 -6.71
CA LYS A 190 -1.32 -5.74 -6.65
C LYS A 190 -1.74 -6.18 -5.25
N LEU A 191 -1.42 -5.40 -4.21
CA LEU A 191 -1.62 -5.78 -2.82
C LEU A 191 -2.17 -4.63 -1.98
N THR A 192 -2.90 -4.99 -0.93
CA THR A 192 -3.30 -4.10 0.16
C THR A 192 -2.85 -4.72 1.46
N TYR A 193 -2.11 -3.93 2.23
CA TYR A 193 -1.67 -4.26 3.58
C TYR A 193 -2.54 -3.50 4.55
N SER A 194 -3.06 -4.15 5.58
CA SER A 194 -3.85 -3.47 6.59
C SER A 194 -3.56 -3.95 8.00
N MET A 195 -3.72 -3.05 8.96
CA MET A 195 -3.59 -3.33 10.39
C MET A 195 -4.61 -2.49 11.15
N ILE A 196 -5.23 -3.08 12.17
CA ILE A 196 -6.16 -2.41 13.08
C ILE A 196 -5.38 -1.95 14.32
N PHE A 197 -5.70 -0.76 14.79
CA PHE A 197 -5.16 -0.09 15.97
C PHE A 197 -6.30 0.31 16.91
#